data_AF-A0A182RYC5-F1
#
_entry.id   AF-A0A182RYC5-F1
#
_cell.length_a   1.000
_cell.length_b   1.000
_cell.length_c   1.000
_cell.angle_alpha   90.00
_cell.angle_beta   90.00
_cell.angle_gamma   90.00
#
_symmetry.space_group_name_H-M   'P 1'
#
loop_
_entity.id
_entity.type
_entity.pdbx_description
1 polymer ?
#
loop_
_entity_poly.entity_id
_entity_poly.type
_entity_poly.pdbx_seq_one_letter_code
_entity_poly.pdbx_strand_id
1 'polypeptide(L)'
;MPLLKRKLLQKVTDEPLQDSDEVFVCEKTGELFANYDDFFNHTMLLSSTVWSCAMTGRSNLTYTDALESERSAKRSLTTIPAALTGPILLIASRTKRTGIHDMVGDVHGYVKDVYFKGEIVHTKTGVPETIRRPRLYGW
;
A
#
# COMPACT_ATOMS: atom_id res chain seq x y z
N MET A 1 3.39 5.22 5.52
CA MET A 1 3.83 6.60 5.78
C MET A 1 4.70 6.98 4.60
N PRO A 2 4.42 8.11 3.93
CA PRO A 2 5.15 8.54 2.74
C PRO A 2 6.65 8.58 2.95
N LEU A 3 7.41 8.29 1.90
CA LEU A 3 8.86 8.28 1.91
C LEU A 3 9.40 9.58 1.34
N LEU A 4 10.26 10.26 2.10
CA LEU A 4 11.03 11.39 1.62
C LEU A 4 12.28 10.87 0.90
N LYS A 5 12.41 11.13 -0.41
CA LYS A 5 13.53 10.63 -1.21
C LYS A 5 13.80 9.13 -1.00
N ARG A 6 12.72 8.33 -0.92
CA ARG A 6 12.73 6.87 -0.69
C ARG A 6 13.21 6.42 0.69
N LYS A 7 13.31 7.31 1.67
CA LYS A 7 13.56 6.99 3.09
C LYS A 7 12.40 7.45 3.95
N LEU A 8 12.23 6.83 5.11
CA LEU A 8 11.27 7.32 6.10
C LEU A 8 11.71 8.71 6.55
N LEU A 9 10.75 9.63 6.67
CA LEU A 9 11.02 10.91 7.32
C LEU A 9 11.41 10.63 8.76
N GLN A 10 12.61 11.06 9.15
CA GLN A 10 13.01 11.06 10.54
C GLN A 10 12.30 12.24 11.21
N LYS A 11 11.53 11.97 12.26
CA LYS A 11 10.97 13.03 13.09
C LYS A 11 12.11 13.85 13.65
N VAL A 12 11.98 15.17 13.57
CA VAL A 12 12.89 16.07 14.28
C VAL A 12 12.72 15.77 15.76
N THR A 13 13.84 15.57 16.47
CA THR A 13 13.80 15.32 17.91
C THR A 13 13.27 16.58 18.58
N ASP A 14 12.12 16.46 19.24
CA ASP A 14 11.48 17.58 19.93
C ASP A 14 12.43 18.09 21.03
N GLU A 15 12.71 19.39 21.03
CA GLU A 15 13.15 20.06 22.26
C GLU A 15 12.05 19.89 23.32
N PRO A 16 12.37 19.74 24.61
CA PRO A 16 11.35 19.55 25.63
C PRO A 16 10.45 20.77 25.72
N LEU A 17 9.24 20.68 25.15
CA LEU A 17 8.19 21.69 25.21
C LEU A 17 7.46 21.61 26.56
N GLN A 18 7.10 22.76 27.12
CA GLN A 18 6.23 22.87 28.30
C GLN A 18 4.78 23.14 27.88
N ASP A 19 3.82 22.77 28.73
CA ASP A 19 2.39 22.95 28.46
C ASP A 19 1.95 24.42 28.26
N SER A 20 2.76 25.38 28.72
CA SER A 20 2.51 26.82 28.58
C SER A 20 3.12 27.44 27.31
N ASP A 21 3.89 26.68 26.53
CA ASP A 21 4.61 27.23 25.38
C ASP A 21 3.68 27.44 24.19
N GLU A 22 3.81 28.61 23.54
CA GLU A 22 3.16 28.85 22.25
C GLU A 22 3.93 28.13 21.14
N VAL A 23 3.25 27.27 20.39
CA VAL A 23 3.86 26.41 19.37
C VAL A 23 3.11 26.47 18.06
N PHE A 24 3.82 26.23 16.96
CA PHE A 24 3.26 26.06 15.64
C PHE A 24 2.95 24.58 15.39
N VAL A 25 1.75 24.27 14.91
CA VAL A 25 1.30 22.90 14.69
C VAL A 25 1.17 22.61 13.20
N CYS A 26 1.82 21.55 12.72
CA CYS A 26 1.58 21.05 11.38
C CYS A 26 0.39 20.07 11.40
N GLU A 27 -0.79 20.51 10.98
CA GLU A 27 -2.02 19.68 10.97
C GLU A 27 -1.86 18.37 10.19
N LYS A 28 -1.00 18.34 9.17
CA LYS A 28 -0.80 17.17 8.30
C LYS A 28 0.00 16.06 8.97
N THR A 29 1.05 16.39 9.72
CA THR A 29 1.92 15.40 10.39
C THR A 29 1.64 15.29 11.89
N GLY A 30 0.94 16.27 12.47
CA GLY A 30 0.70 16.38 13.91
C GLY A 30 1.94 16.82 14.70
N GLU A 31 2.98 17.31 14.02
CA GLU A 31 4.22 17.75 14.67
C GLU A 31 4.11 19.18 15.18
N LEU A 32 4.80 19.45 16.29
CA LEU A 32 4.85 20.72 16.99
C LEU A 32 6.22 21.36 16.76
N PHE A 33 6.24 22.68 16.59
CA PHE A 33 7.47 23.44 16.34
C PHE A 33 7.47 24.69 17.23
N ALA A 34 8.56 24.90 17.96
CA ALA A 34 8.75 26.14 18.73
C ALA A 34 9.09 27.33 17.82
N ASN A 35 9.86 27.09 16.76
CA ASN A 35 10.31 28.12 15.83
C ASN A 35 9.47 28.13 14.54
N TYR A 36 9.13 29.35 14.09
CA TYR A 36 8.43 29.56 12.83
C TYR A 36 9.24 29.08 11.62
N ASP A 37 10.54 29.31 11.59
CA ASP A 37 11.37 28.92 10.43
C ASP A 37 11.37 27.40 10.22
N ASP A 38 11.42 26.62 11.30
CA ASP A 38 11.36 25.16 11.25
C ASP A 38 9.98 24.67 10.78
N PHE A 39 8.90 25.27 11.31
CA PHE A 39 7.54 25.02 10.86
C PHE A 39 7.36 25.34 9.37
N PHE A 40 7.87 26.49 8.92
CA PHE A 40 7.77 26.94 7.53
C PHE A 40 8.54 26.00 6.60
N ASN A 41 9.78 25.66 6.93
CA ASN A 41 10.60 24.74 6.16
C ASN A 41 9.95 23.35 6.07
N HIS A 42 9.40 22.86 7.19
CA HIS A 42 8.68 21.60 7.22
C HIS A 42 7.42 21.65 6.33
N THR A 43 6.63 22.70 6.42
CA THR A 43 5.42 22.88 5.59
C THR A 43 5.77 22.94 4.09
N MET A 44 6.82 23.67 3.72
CA MET A 44 7.33 23.76 2.35
C MET A 44 7.80 22.39 1.83
N LEU A 45 8.44 21.58 2.69
CA LEU A 45 8.88 20.23 2.36
C LEU A 45 7.68 19.31 2.08
N LEU A 46 6.61 19.40 2.87
CA LEU A 46 5.39 18.59 2.65
C LEU A 46 4.67 18.96 1.35
N SER A 47 4.71 20.23 0.94
CA SER A 47 4.13 20.69 -0.34
C SER A 47 5.02 20.40 -1.55
N SER A 48 6.29 20.07 -1.35
CA SER A 48 7.22 19.75 -2.43
C SER A 48 6.94 18.35 -3.00
N THR A 49 7.12 18.17 -4.31
CA THR A 49 6.88 16.88 -5.00
C THR A 49 8.05 15.91 -4.87
N VAL A 50 8.63 15.79 -3.68
CA VAL A 50 9.82 14.96 -3.40
C VAL A 50 9.48 13.64 -2.69
N TRP A 51 8.19 13.34 -2.55
CA TRP A 51 7.70 12.18 -1.82
C TRP A 51 7.41 11.00 -2.75
N SER A 52 7.45 9.82 -2.14
CA SER A 52 7.01 8.58 -2.77
C SER A 52 6.03 7.82 -1.86
N CYS A 53 5.07 7.15 -2.47
CA CYS A 53 4.17 6.23 -1.78
C CYS A 53 4.94 4.96 -1.35
N ALA A 54 4.91 4.61 -0.07
CA ALA A 54 5.62 3.43 0.43
C ALA A 54 5.01 2.11 -0.06
N MET A 55 3.71 2.10 -0.36
CA MET A 55 2.97 0.90 -0.77
C MET A 55 3.12 0.61 -2.27
N THR A 56 3.01 1.63 -3.12
CA THR A 56 3.01 1.48 -4.59
C THR A 56 4.34 1.84 -5.23
N GLY A 57 5.23 2.52 -4.51
CA GLY A 57 6.50 3.01 -5.04
C GLY A 57 6.39 4.23 -5.96
N ARG A 58 5.17 4.73 -6.23
CA ARG A 58 4.96 5.93 -7.06
C ARG A 58 5.68 7.14 -6.45
N SER A 59 6.49 7.83 -7.25
CA SER A 59 7.31 8.97 -6.86
C SER A 59 6.78 10.29 -7.40
N ASN A 60 7.47 11.39 -7.07
CA ASN A 60 7.14 12.76 -7.47
C ASN A 60 5.79 13.24 -6.95
N LEU A 61 5.44 12.81 -5.74
CA LEU A 61 4.20 13.16 -5.06
C LEU A 61 4.45 14.22 -4.01
N THR A 62 3.43 14.99 -3.66
CA THR A 62 3.43 15.73 -2.39
C THR A 62 3.15 14.76 -1.24
N TYR A 63 3.34 15.20 0.00
CA TYR A 63 3.05 14.36 1.16
C TYR A 63 1.59 13.87 1.19
N THR A 64 0.65 14.76 0.86
CA THR A 64 -0.80 14.45 0.85
C THR A 64 -1.16 13.47 -0.26
N ASP A 65 -0.59 13.65 -1.45
CA ASP A 65 -0.86 12.75 -2.58
C ASP A 65 -0.30 11.34 -2.32
N ALA A 66 0.87 11.27 -1.68
CA ALA A 66 1.46 10.01 -1.26
C ALA A 66 0.60 9.31 -0.21
N LEU A 67 0.05 10.03 0.78
CA LEU A 67 -0.88 9.48 1.77
C LEU A 67 -2.16 8.94 1.11
N GLU A 68 -2.74 9.69 0.18
CA GLU A 68 -3.93 9.25 -0.53
C GLU A 68 -3.64 8.00 -1.39
N SER A 69 -2.48 7.97 -2.07
CA SER A 69 -2.00 6.80 -2.80
C SER A 69 -1.87 5.57 -1.89
N GLU A 70 -1.32 5.72 -0.69
CA GLU A 70 -1.21 4.62 0.28
C GLU A 70 -2.60 4.15 0.76
N ARG A 71 -3.52 5.07 1.04
CA ARG A 71 -4.90 4.73 1.46
C ARG A 71 -5.64 3.99 0.35
N SER A 72 -5.52 4.45 -0.89
CA SER A 72 -6.12 3.81 -2.06
C SER A 72 -5.56 2.40 -2.25
N ALA A 73 -4.23 2.25 -2.22
CA ALA A 73 -3.58 0.95 -2.32
C ALA A 73 -4.03 -0.04 -1.23
N LYS A 74 -4.17 0.41 0.02
CA LYS A 74 -4.69 -0.41 1.12
C LYS A 74 -6.13 -0.87 0.87
N ARG A 75 -7.00 0.01 0.35
CA ARG A 75 -8.37 -0.37 -0.03
C ARG A 75 -8.37 -1.39 -1.17
N SER A 76 -7.53 -1.23 -2.18
CA SER A 76 -7.42 -2.20 -3.27
C SER A 76 -6.97 -3.59 -2.78
N LEU A 77 -6.11 -3.66 -1.76
CA LEU A 77 -5.72 -4.93 -1.16
C LEU A 77 -6.89 -5.65 -0.48
N THR A 78 -7.86 -4.92 0.09
CA THR A 78 -9.06 -5.53 0.69
C THR A 78 -10.02 -6.12 -0.35
N THR A 79 -9.89 -5.76 -1.62
CA THR A 79 -10.69 -6.31 -2.71
C THR A 79 -10.26 -7.72 -3.10
N ILE A 80 -9.04 -8.14 -2.75
CA ILE A 80 -8.53 -9.48 -3.08
C ILE A 80 -9.27 -10.51 -2.21
N PRO A 81 -9.99 -11.48 -2.81
CA PRO A 81 -10.67 -12.53 -2.06
C PRO A 81 -9.69 -13.33 -1.19
N ALA A 82 -10.09 -13.62 0.05
CA ALA A 82 -9.26 -14.38 1.00
C ALA A 82 -8.85 -15.76 0.46
N ALA A 83 -9.71 -16.39 -0.36
CA ALA A 83 -9.42 -17.67 -1.02
C ALA A 83 -8.26 -17.59 -2.02
N LEU A 84 -7.97 -16.41 -2.60
CA LEU A 84 -6.90 -16.20 -3.58
C LEU A 84 -5.58 -15.77 -2.92
N THR A 85 -5.61 -15.19 -1.72
CA THR A 85 -4.41 -14.67 -1.05
C THR A 85 -3.33 -15.74 -0.87
N GLY A 86 -3.69 -16.90 -0.32
CA GLY A 86 -2.75 -18.00 -0.11
C GLY A 86 -2.14 -18.54 -1.42
N PRO A 87 -2.96 -18.91 -2.41
CA PRO A 87 -2.47 -19.36 -3.71
C PRO A 87 -1.60 -18.35 -4.45
N ILE A 88 -1.98 -17.07 -4.48
CA ILE A 88 -1.19 -16.00 -5.10
C ILE A 88 0.20 -15.93 -4.48
N LEU A 89 0.28 -15.94 -3.14
CA LEU A 89 1.55 -15.92 -2.42
C LEU A 89 2.39 -17.18 -2.68
N LEU A 90 1.75 -18.35 -2.73
CA LEU A 90 2.43 -19.60 -3.04
C LEU A 90 3.05 -19.54 -4.44
N ILE A 91 2.29 -19.15 -5.46
CA ILE A 91 2.79 -19.06 -6.84
C ILE A 91 3.93 -18.06 -6.90
N ALA A 92 3.73 -16.85 -6.35
CA ALA A 92 4.76 -15.82 -6.31
C ALA A 92 6.07 -16.34 -5.69
N SER A 93 5.99 -17.09 -4.58
CA SER A 93 7.16 -17.67 -3.91
C SER A 93 7.89 -18.77 -4.70
N ARG A 94 7.22 -19.38 -5.69
CA ARG A 94 7.76 -20.47 -6.52
C ARG A 94 8.30 -19.99 -7.86
N THR A 95 7.91 -18.79 -8.31
CA THR A 95 8.49 -18.19 -9.51
C THR A 95 9.99 -17.97 -9.32
N LYS A 96 10.77 -18.16 -10.38
CA LYS A 96 12.22 -17.89 -10.40
C LYS A 96 12.56 -16.55 -11.05
N ARG A 97 11.57 -15.65 -11.16
CA ARG A 97 11.71 -14.36 -11.82
C ARG A 97 12.43 -13.38 -10.88
N THR A 98 13.29 -12.56 -11.45
CA THR A 98 13.98 -11.48 -10.73
C THR A 98 13.17 -10.17 -10.76
N GLY A 99 12.39 -9.95 -11.81
CA GLY A 99 11.53 -8.78 -11.97
C GLY A 99 10.13 -8.99 -11.42
N ILE A 100 9.63 -8.01 -10.66
CA ILE A 100 8.27 -8.06 -10.10
C ILE A 100 7.19 -8.13 -11.21
N HIS A 101 7.40 -7.45 -12.34
CA HIS A 101 6.46 -7.46 -13.46
C HIS A 101 6.35 -8.85 -14.11
N ASP A 102 7.47 -9.56 -14.26
CA ASP A 102 7.49 -10.91 -14.80
C ASP A 102 6.81 -11.90 -13.84
N MET A 103 7.09 -11.78 -12.54
CA MET A 103 6.42 -12.58 -11.50
C MET A 103 4.90 -12.35 -11.52
N VAL A 104 4.45 -11.10 -11.64
CA VAL A 104 3.02 -10.77 -11.76
C VAL A 104 2.41 -11.43 -12.99
N GLY A 105 3.14 -11.47 -14.12
CA GLY A 105 2.73 -12.19 -15.31
C GLY A 105 2.51 -13.68 -15.08
N ASP A 106 3.45 -14.35 -14.39
CA ASP A 106 3.35 -15.77 -14.05
C ASP A 106 2.15 -16.05 -13.11
N VAL A 107 1.97 -15.22 -12.07
CA VAL A 107 0.85 -15.34 -11.12
C VAL A 107 -0.49 -15.16 -11.84
N HIS A 108 -0.65 -14.08 -12.62
CA HIS A 108 -1.87 -13.81 -13.36
C HIS A 108 -2.16 -14.92 -14.39
N GLY A 109 -1.13 -15.38 -15.09
CA GLY A 109 -1.23 -16.46 -16.07
C GLY A 109 -1.76 -17.77 -15.48
N TYR A 110 -1.42 -18.07 -14.23
CA TYR A 110 -1.92 -19.26 -13.53
C TYR A 110 -3.32 -19.05 -12.94
N VAL A 111 -3.52 -17.95 -12.20
CA VAL A 111 -4.76 -17.71 -11.45
C VAL A 111 -5.97 -17.52 -12.36
N LYS A 112 -5.79 -17.01 -13.58
CA LYS A 112 -6.90 -16.82 -14.53
C LYS A 112 -7.55 -18.13 -15.00
N ASP A 113 -6.80 -19.24 -14.99
CA ASP A 113 -7.22 -20.52 -15.59
C ASP A 113 -7.62 -21.57 -14.53
N VAL A 114 -7.53 -21.22 -13.23
CA VAL A 114 -7.75 -22.16 -12.11
C VAL A 114 -8.68 -21.54 -11.08
N TYR A 115 -9.65 -22.34 -10.61
CA TYR A 115 -10.51 -21.97 -9.47
C TYR A 115 -9.97 -22.51 -8.16
N PHE A 116 -10.07 -21.72 -7.10
CA PHE A 116 -9.59 -22.09 -5.77
C PHE A 116 -10.73 -22.46 -4.82
N LYS A 117 -10.42 -23.33 -3.86
CA LYS A 117 -11.41 -23.74 -2.86
C LYS A 117 -11.84 -22.52 -2.03
N GLY A 118 -13.16 -22.27 -1.98
CA GLY A 118 -13.73 -21.13 -1.25
C GLY A 118 -13.82 -19.83 -2.06
N GLU A 119 -13.45 -19.86 -3.34
CA GLU A 119 -13.66 -18.76 -4.27
C GLU A 119 -15.16 -18.60 -4.63
N ILE A 120 -15.63 -17.36 -4.70
CA ILE A 120 -16.99 -17.04 -5.12
C ILE A 120 -16.98 -16.84 -6.63
N VAL A 121 -17.72 -17.68 -7.36
CA VAL A 121 -17.83 -17.61 -8.82
C VAL A 121 -19.26 -17.27 -9.24
N HIS A 122 -19.40 -16.46 -10.28
CA HIS A 122 -20.69 -16.09 -10.84
C HIS A 122 -20.95 -16.87 -12.14
N THR A 123 -22.08 -17.57 -12.20
CA THR A 123 -22.51 -18.32 -13.39
C THR A 123 -23.62 -17.57 -14.10
N LYS A 124 -23.68 -17.67 -15.45
CA LYS A 124 -24.69 -16.96 -16.27
C LYS A 124 -26.11 -17.47 -16.10
N THR A 125 -26.29 -18.67 -15.54
CA THR A 125 -27.58 -19.20 -15.10
C THR A 125 -27.95 -18.46 -13.82
N GLY A 126 -29.06 -17.71 -13.81
CA GLY A 126 -29.53 -16.85 -12.70
C GLY A 126 -29.89 -17.57 -11.39
N VAL A 127 -29.26 -18.70 -11.10
CA VAL A 127 -29.33 -19.45 -9.85
C VAL A 127 -27.91 -19.52 -9.30
N PRO A 128 -27.63 -19.06 -8.07
CA PRO A 128 -26.32 -19.20 -7.46
C PRO A 128 -26.04 -20.68 -7.19
N GLU A 129 -25.40 -21.37 -8.14
CA GLU A 129 -24.88 -22.72 -7.93
C GLU A 129 -23.46 -22.64 -7.38
N THR A 130 -23.23 -23.28 -6.24
CA THR A 130 -21.89 -23.62 -5.77
C THR A 130 -21.36 -24.72 -6.69
N ILE A 131 -20.78 -24.36 -7.84
CA ILE A 131 -20.27 -25.37 -8.78
C ILE A 131 -19.09 -26.10 -8.14
N ARG A 132 -19.28 -27.42 -8.04
CA ARG A 132 -18.43 -28.41 -7.39
C ARG A 132 -17.24 -28.82 -8.26
N ARG A 133 -16.05 -28.72 -7.69
CA ARG A 133 -15.04 -29.77 -7.42
C ARG A 133 -13.63 -29.23 -7.71
N PRO A 134 -12.73 -29.21 -6.71
CA PRO A 134 -11.34 -28.89 -6.92
C PRO A 134 -10.69 -29.99 -7.78
N ARG A 135 -10.12 -29.64 -8.94
CA ARG A 135 -9.08 -30.47 -9.55
C ARG A 135 -7.74 -30.08 -8.92
N LEU A 136 -7.52 -30.55 -7.70
CA LEU A 136 -6.15 -30.73 -7.22
C LEU A 136 -5.66 -32.04 -7.85
N TYR A 137 -5.01 -31.94 -9.02
CA TYR A 137 -4.09 -32.99 -9.43
C TYR A 137 -2.78 -32.74 -8.68
N GLY A 138 -2.51 -33.63 -7.71
CA GLY A 138 -1.22 -34.07 -7.18
C GLY A 138 -0.02 -33.11 -7.17
N TRP A 139 0.45 -32.87 -5.94
CA TRP A 139 1.81 -32.51 -5.49
C TRP A 139 2.28 -31.07 -5.70
#